data_AF-A0A382RIJ6-F1
#
_entry.id   AF-A0A382RIJ6-F1
#
_cell.length_a   1.000
_cell.length_b   1.000
_cell.length_c   1.000
_cell.angle_alpha   90.00
_cell.angle_beta   90.00
_cell.angle_gamma   90.00
#
_symmetry.space_group_name_H-M   'P 1'
#
loop_
_entity.id
_entity.type
_entity.pdbx_description
1 polymer ?
#
loop_
_entity_poly.entity_id
_entity_poly.type
_entity_poly.pdbx_seq_one_letter_code
_entity_poly.pdbx_strand_id
1 'polypeptide(L)'
;MTTTLFIFLLLLCSTVTHAAAPKEVAKQTEGDWRDGRYSKVTFGPFVSGHIATPKGSTHKGIAIRVGEKGEGTMVFDTDLCAWRAGWTDGFLKTDPTRYGLIRALKPEGNVVFGRSPLPGGAKLFSFRDPRSP
;
A
#
# COMPACT_ATOMS: atom_id res chain seq x y z
N MET A 1 27.58 39.08 26.85
CA MET A 1 26.49 39.69 26.04
C MET A 1 26.40 39.00 24.67
N THR A 2 26.40 37.67 24.64
CA THR A 2 26.49 36.87 23.40
C THR A 2 25.65 35.59 23.43
N THR A 3 25.22 35.14 24.62
CA THR A 3 24.40 33.92 24.80
C THR A 3 22.90 34.18 24.68
N THR A 4 22.42 35.38 25.00
CA THR A 4 20.98 35.73 24.97
C THR A 4 20.46 35.93 23.54
N LEU A 5 21.33 36.30 22.59
CA LEU A 5 20.97 36.54 21.18
C LEU A 5 20.72 35.23 20.40
N PHE A 6 21.33 34.12 20.83
CA PHE A 6 21.20 32.82 20.15
C PHE A 6 19.86 32.13 20.41
N ILE A 7 19.24 32.36 21.57
CA ILE A 7 17.94 31.74 21.92
C ILE A 7 16.79 32.40 21.14
N PHE A 8 16.88 33.71 20.86
CA PHE A 8 15.86 34.41 20.07
C PHE A 8 15.82 33.99 18.60
N LEU A 9 16.96 33.57 18.02
CA LEU A 9 17.03 33.11 16.63
C LEU A 9 16.44 31.70 16.43
N LEU A 10 16.50 30.85 17.45
CA LEU A 10 15.89 29.51 17.42
C LEU A 10 14.36 29.53 17.50
N LEU A 11 13.78 30.55 18.12
CA LEU A 11 12.32 30.72 18.26
C LEU A 11 11.64 31.29 17.00
N LEU A 12 12.36 31.96 16.10
CA LEU A 12 11.78 32.47 14.84
C LEU A 12 11.58 31.40 13.76
N CYS A 13 12.17 30.20 13.91
CA CYS A 13 12.11 29.15 12.89
C CYS A 13 10.97 28.14 13.11
N SER A 14 10.17 28.30 14.17
CA SER A 14 9.02 27.44 14.46
C SER A 14 7.70 28.10 14.03
N THR A 15 7.61 28.57 12.78
CA THR A 15 6.29 28.81 12.20
C THR A 15 5.64 27.46 11.91
N VAL A 16 4.93 26.92 12.90
CA VAL A 16 3.98 25.84 12.67
C VAL A 16 2.96 26.37 11.67
N THR A 17 3.12 25.98 10.41
CA THR A 17 2.14 26.23 9.36
C THR A 17 0.87 25.48 9.75
N HIS A 18 0.00 26.15 10.50
CA HIS A 18 -1.36 25.68 10.71
C HIS A 18 -2.01 25.66 9.34
N ALA A 19 -2.38 24.47 8.87
CA ALA A 19 -3.15 24.33 7.64
C ALA A 19 -4.38 25.23 7.75
N ALA A 20 -4.61 26.07 6.74
CA ALA A 20 -5.79 26.93 6.69
C ALA A 20 -7.06 26.10 6.90
N ALA A 21 -8.09 26.70 7.52
CA ALA A 21 -9.37 26.04 7.70
C ALA A 21 -9.87 25.47 6.35
N PRO A 22 -10.32 24.20 6.30
CA PRO A 22 -10.75 23.60 5.05
C PRO A 22 -11.91 24.41 4.45
N LYS A 23 -11.93 24.52 3.12
CA LYS A 23 -13.05 25.15 2.39
C LYS A 23 -14.36 24.46 2.75
N GLU A 24 -15.47 25.19 2.67
CA GLU A 24 -16.82 24.61 2.70
C GLU A 24 -16.93 23.40 1.76
N VAL A 25 -17.56 22.32 2.22
CA VAL A 25 -17.58 21.01 1.51
C VAL A 25 -18.04 21.16 0.06
N ALA A 26 -19.08 21.97 -0.19
CA ALA A 26 -19.62 22.22 -1.53
C ALA A 26 -18.63 22.91 -2.50
N LYS A 27 -17.59 23.58 -1.98
CA LYS A 27 -16.56 24.27 -2.76
C LYS A 27 -15.27 23.47 -2.90
N GLN A 28 -15.20 22.29 -2.31
CA GLN A 28 -14.01 21.44 -2.37
C GLN A 28 -13.95 20.69 -3.71
N THR A 29 -12.72 20.52 -4.20
CA THR A 29 -12.38 19.83 -5.45
C THR A 29 -11.48 18.63 -5.15
N GLU A 30 -11.23 17.72 -6.10
CA GLU A 30 -10.32 16.57 -5.89
C GLU A 30 -8.93 17.00 -5.36
N GLY A 31 -8.43 18.16 -5.80
CA GLY A 31 -7.15 18.69 -5.34
C GLY A 31 -7.11 18.97 -3.84
N ASP A 32 -8.22 19.41 -3.26
CA ASP A 32 -8.34 19.70 -1.82
C ASP A 32 -8.27 18.42 -0.96
N TRP A 33 -8.48 17.25 -1.56
CA TRP A 33 -8.49 15.95 -0.88
C TRP A 33 -7.28 15.08 -1.23
N ARG A 34 -6.42 15.54 -2.14
CA ARG A 34 -5.27 14.78 -2.62
C ARG A 34 -4.12 14.90 -1.62
N ASP A 35 -4.13 14.03 -0.64
CA ASP A 35 -3.17 13.97 0.45
C ASP A 35 -2.62 12.53 0.58
N GLY A 36 -1.30 12.39 0.51
CA GLY A 36 -0.63 11.10 0.60
C GLY A 36 -0.37 10.59 2.02
N ARG A 37 -1.00 11.13 3.06
CA ARG A 37 -0.67 10.78 4.47
C ARG A 37 -0.69 9.28 4.76
N TYR A 38 -1.55 8.52 4.09
CA TYR A 38 -1.58 7.06 4.23
C TYR A 38 -0.28 6.39 3.77
N SER A 39 0.43 6.97 2.79
CA SER A 39 1.74 6.47 2.34
C SER A 39 2.85 6.59 3.39
N LYS A 40 2.61 7.33 4.48
CA LYS A 40 3.56 7.48 5.59
C LYS A 40 3.37 6.40 6.65
N VAL A 41 2.32 5.59 6.55
CA VAL A 41 2.10 4.46 7.45
C VAL A 41 3.14 3.39 7.15
N THR A 42 3.82 2.92 8.19
CA THR A 42 4.69 1.75 8.09
C THR A 42 3.82 0.50 8.02
N PHE A 43 3.75 -0.11 6.85
CA PHE A 43 3.08 -1.40 6.71
C PHE A 43 3.86 -2.50 7.41
N GLY A 44 3.14 -3.29 8.21
CA GLY A 44 3.69 -4.45 8.90
C GLY A 44 3.94 -5.65 7.98
N PRO A 45 3.95 -6.86 8.54
CA PRO A 45 4.18 -8.10 7.78
C PRO A 45 3.08 -8.40 6.75
N PHE A 46 1.86 -7.91 6.98
CA PHE A 46 0.75 -8.07 6.06
C PHE A 46 -0.18 -6.86 6.04
N VAL A 47 -0.90 -6.68 4.93
CA VAL A 47 -1.94 -5.65 4.75
C VAL A 47 -3.11 -6.25 3.98
N SER A 48 -4.31 -6.02 4.49
CA SER A 48 -5.56 -6.44 3.85
C SER A 48 -6.22 -5.27 3.13
N GLY A 49 -6.80 -5.51 1.95
CA GLY A 49 -7.58 -4.51 1.22
C GLY A 49 -7.76 -4.83 -0.26
N HIS A 50 -8.16 -3.80 -1.01
CA HIS A 50 -8.22 -3.86 -2.47
C HIS A 50 -6.81 -3.71 -3.04
N ILE A 51 -6.28 -4.79 -3.62
CA ILE A 51 -4.94 -4.84 -4.21
C ILE A 51 -5.07 -5.08 -5.70
N ALA A 52 -4.56 -4.14 -6.51
CA ALA A 52 -4.46 -4.32 -7.95
C ALA A 52 -3.33 -5.30 -8.27
N THR A 53 -3.58 -6.27 -9.15
CA THR A 53 -2.53 -7.17 -9.65
C THR A 53 -2.45 -7.11 -11.18
N PRO A 54 -1.35 -7.56 -11.82
CA PRO A 54 -1.21 -7.45 -13.28
C PRO A 54 -2.29 -8.16 -14.09
N LYS A 55 -2.97 -9.17 -13.50
CA LYS A 55 -4.00 -9.96 -14.16
C LYS A 55 -5.40 -9.74 -13.56
N GLY A 56 -5.62 -8.59 -12.93
CA GLY A 56 -6.91 -8.17 -12.38
C GLY A 56 -6.83 -7.73 -10.93
N SER A 57 -7.92 -7.15 -10.43
CA SER A 57 -8.00 -6.72 -9.03
C SER A 57 -8.24 -7.91 -8.09
N THR A 58 -7.75 -7.76 -6.86
CA THR A 58 -8.04 -8.61 -5.71
C THR A 58 -8.76 -7.75 -4.69
N HIS A 59 -10.10 -7.82 -4.64
CA HIS A 59 -10.90 -6.89 -3.84
C HIS A 59 -10.83 -7.18 -2.34
N LYS A 60 -10.64 -8.45 -1.97
CA LYS A 60 -10.43 -8.92 -0.59
C LYS A 60 -9.06 -9.58 -0.47
N GLY A 61 -8.02 -8.81 -0.81
CA GLY A 61 -6.67 -9.32 -0.84
C GLY A 61 -5.96 -9.17 0.50
N ILE A 62 -5.07 -10.11 0.81
CA ILE A 62 -4.08 -10.00 1.88
C ILE A 62 -2.71 -10.06 1.22
N ALA A 63 -2.00 -8.93 1.18
CA ALA A 63 -0.59 -8.88 0.80
C ALA A 63 0.26 -9.28 2.01
N ILE A 64 1.19 -10.22 1.81
CA ILE A 64 1.99 -10.84 2.85
C ILE A 64 3.45 -10.75 2.44
N ARG A 65 4.31 -10.19 3.29
CA ARG A 65 5.76 -10.25 3.10
C ARG A 65 6.24 -11.68 3.29
N VAL A 66 7.08 -12.17 2.38
CA VAL A 66 7.64 -13.52 2.38
C VAL A 66 9.16 -13.47 2.28
N GLY A 67 9.81 -14.52 2.76
CA GLY A 67 11.26 -14.55 2.97
C GLY A 67 11.64 -14.09 4.39
N GLU A 68 12.85 -14.42 4.83
CA GLU A 68 13.32 -14.18 6.20
C GLU A 68 13.35 -12.68 6.54
N LYS A 69 13.63 -11.83 5.55
CA LYS A 69 13.72 -10.38 5.70
C LYS A 69 12.59 -9.64 4.95
N GLY A 70 11.60 -10.36 4.45
CA GLY A 70 10.50 -9.78 3.66
C GLY A 70 10.94 -9.34 2.26
N GLU A 71 11.83 -10.12 1.65
CA GLU A 71 12.40 -9.89 0.32
C GLU A 71 11.36 -9.97 -0.81
N GLY A 72 10.28 -10.71 -0.57
CA GLY A 72 9.16 -10.86 -1.50
C GLY A 72 7.83 -10.50 -0.87
N THR A 73 6.81 -10.43 -1.72
CA THR A 73 5.42 -10.27 -1.32
C THR A 73 4.54 -11.23 -2.10
N MET A 74 3.56 -11.84 -1.43
CA MET A 74 2.52 -12.68 -2.02
C MET A 74 1.15 -12.13 -1.67
N VAL A 75 0.19 -12.20 -2.61
CA VAL A 75 -1.20 -11.78 -2.39
C VAL A 75 -2.14 -12.97 -2.41
N PHE A 76 -2.84 -13.16 -1.30
CA PHE A 76 -3.92 -14.13 -1.16
C PHE A 76 -5.28 -13.44 -1.33
N ASP A 77 -6.17 -14.00 -2.14
CA ASP A 77 -7.55 -13.56 -2.27
C ASP A 77 -8.45 -14.41 -1.39
N THR A 78 -9.09 -13.78 -0.42
CA THR A 78 -9.98 -14.49 0.50
C THR A 78 -11.35 -14.78 -0.11
N ASP A 79 -11.72 -14.12 -1.20
CA ASP A 79 -13.00 -14.35 -1.90
C ASP A 79 -12.90 -15.60 -2.79
N LEU A 80 -11.80 -15.74 -3.52
CA LEU A 80 -11.55 -16.85 -4.45
C LEU A 80 -10.70 -17.98 -3.85
N CYS A 81 -10.22 -17.81 -2.61
CA CYS A 81 -9.29 -18.72 -1.94
C CYS A 81 -8.07 -19.07 -2.81
N ALA A 82 -7.42 -18.05 -3.39
CA ALA A 82 -6.38 -18.25 -4.40
C ALA A 82 -5.21 -17.25 -4.25
N TRP A 83 -4.00 -17.72 -4.55
CA TRP A 83 -2.84 -16.85 -4.75
C TRP A 83 -2.98 -16.06 -6.06
N ARG A 84 -2.82 -14.74 -5.98
CA ARG A 84 -3.15 -13.81 -7.08
C ARG A 84 -1.93 -13.21 -7.76
N ALA A 85 -0.93 -12.82 -6.97
CA ALA A 85 0.28 -12.21 -7.47
C ALA A 85 1.42 -12.36 -6.46
N GLY A 86 2.64 -12.23 -6.97
CA GLY A 86 3.85 -12.20 -6.16
C GLY A 86 4.93 -11.37 -6.82
N TRP A 87 5.69 -10.62 -6.02
CA TRP A 87 6.74 -9.72 -6.49
C TRP A 87 7.90 -9.65 -5.49
N THR A 88 9.05 -9.19 -5.95
CA THR A 88 10.26 -8.92 -5.15
C THR A 88 10.55 -7.43 -5.08
N ASP A 89 11.47 -7.02 -4.21
CA ASP A 89 12.05 -5.67 -4.17
C ASP A 89 11.06 -4.56 -3.77
N GLY A 90 10.10 -4.88 -2.89
CA GLY A 90 9.17 -3.93 -2.33
C GLY A 90 7.91 -4.57 -1.77
N PHE A 91 6.95 -3.74 -1.35
CA PHE A 91 5.68 -4.18 -0.78
C PHE A 91 4.50 -3.53 -1.51
N LEU A 92 3.90 -2.48 -0.95
CA LEU A 92 2.72 -1.84 -1.53
C LEU A 92 2.95 -0.33 -1.62
N LYS A 93 2.54 0.24 -2.75
CA LYS A 93 2.43 1.68 -2.91
C LYS A 93 0.97 2.11 -2.92
N THR A 94 0.71 3.23 -2.26
CA THR A 94 -0.60 3.89 -2.19
C THR A 94 -0.72 4.94 -3.28
N ASP A 95 -1.95 5.30 -3.64
CA ASP A 95 -2.25 6.51 -4.41
C ASP A 95 -2.64 7.62 -3.42
N PRO A 96 -2.30 8.91 -3.61
CA PRO A 96 -2.68 9.98 -2.68
C PRO A 96 -4.11 10.52 -2.86
N THR A 97 -4.86 10.05 -3.85
CA THR A 97 -6.25 10.48 -4.06
C THR A 97 -7.09 10.19 -2.82
N ARG A 98 -7.81 11.21 -2.32
CA ARG A 98 -8.72 11.11 -1.15
C ARG A 98 -8.01 10.53 0.08
N TYR A 99 -6.98 11.22 0.57
CA TYR A 99 -6.13 10.82 1.71
C TYR A 99 -5.38 9.50 1.54
N GLY A 100 -5.40 8.96 0.31
CA GLY A 100 -4.86 7.68 -0.10
C GLY A 100 -5.65 6.45 0.27
N LEU A 101 -6.95 6.60 0.50
CA LEU A 101 -7.81 5.52 0.98
C LEU A 101 -8.71 4.91 -0.10
N ILE A 102 -8.90 5.58 -1.24
CA ILE A 102 -9.95 5.18 -2.21
C ILE A 102 -9.45 4.33 -3.38
N ARG A 103 -8.16 4.40 -3.71
CA ARG A 103 -7.60 3.63 -4.83
C ARG A 103 -6.97 2.34 -4.32
N ALA A 104 -7.01 1.32 -5.17
CA ALA A 104 -6.35 0.06 -4.90
C ALA A 104 -4.86 0.26 -4.57
N LEU A 105 -4.38 -0.50 -3.59
CA LEU A 105 -2.96 -0.68 -3.34
C LEU A 105 -2.33 -1.35 -4.57
N LYS A 106 -1.13 -0.92 -4.94
CA LYS A 106 -0.41 -1.44 -6.10
C LYS A 106 0.89 -2.10 -5.65
N PRO A 107 1.37 -3.13 -6.38
CA PRO A 107 2.70 -3.69 -6.16
C PRO A 107 3.76 -2.61 -6.30
N GLU A 108 4.71 -2.61 -5.38
CA GLU A 108 5.97 -1.89 -5.49
C GLU A 108 7.09 -2.93 -5.63
N GLY A 109 7.82 -2.89 -6.74
CA GLY A 109 8.87 -3.86 -7.07
C GLY A 109 8.59 -4.66 -8.34
N ASN A 110 9.27 -5.79 -8.47
CA ASN A 110 9.33 -6.61 -9.67
C ASN A 110 8.34 -7.77 -9.60
N VAL A 111 7.28 -7.73 -10.41
CA VAL A 111 6.25 -8.78 -10.40
C VAL A 111 6.75 -10.05 -11.10
N VAL A 112 6.81 -11.16 -10.37
CA VAL A 112 7.31 -12.47 -10.84
C VAL A 112 6.19 -13.50 -10.98
N PHE A 113 5.04 -13.28 -10.35
CA PHE A 113 3.89 -14.16 -10.39
C PHE A 113 2.59 -13.36 -10.54
N GLY A 114 1.66 -13.87 -11.36
CA GLY A 114 0.35 -13.25 -11.54
C GLY A 114 -0.66 -14.21 -12.15
N ARG A 115 -1.90 -14.17 -11.63
CA ARG A 115 -3.00 -15.04 -12.04
C ARG A 115 -4.30 -14.27 -12.26
N SER A 116 -5.10 -14.70 -13.22
CA SER A 116 -6.47 -14.19 -13.44
C SER A 116 -7.41 -14.60 -12.30
N PRO A 117 -8.48 -13.84 -11.97
CA PRO A 117 -9.37 -14.09 -10.83
C PRO A 117 -10.20 -15.35 -11.02
N LEU A 118 -9.60 -16.49 -10.70
CA LEU A 118 -10.19 -17.81 -10.78
C LEU A 118 -10.12 -18.48 -9.40
N PRO A 119 -11.15 -19.25 -9.01
CA PRO A 119 -11.16 -19.99 -7.75
C PRO A 119 -10.01 -20.99 -7.62
N GLY A 120 -9.47 -21.11 -6.40
CA GLY A 120 -8.55 -22.16 -5.98
C GLY A 120 -7.24 -22.23 -6.76
N GLY A 121 -6.41 -23.25 -6.51
CA GLY A 121 -5.19 -23.54 -7.27
C GLY A 121 -5.06 -25.03 -7.54
N ALA A 122 -5.14 -25.44 -8.81
CA ALA A 122 -4.87 -26.81 -9.23
C ALA A 122 -3.90 -26.78 -10.41
N LYS A 123 -2.87 -27.61 -10.37
CA LYS A 123 -1.93 -27.75 -11.49
C LYS A 123 -2.64 -28.56 -12.58
N LEU A 124 -3.01 -27.94 -13.70
CA LEU A 124 -3.73 -28.61 -14.80
C LEU A 124 -5.01 -29.31 -14.32
N PHE A 125 -5.79 -28.68 -13.43
CA PHE A 125 -6.97 -29.27 -12.79
C PHE A 125 -6.71 -30.54 -11.96
N SER A 126 -5.44 -30.87 -11.69
CA SER A 126 -5.05 -31.91 -10.75
C SER A 126 -4.85 -31.34 -9.36
N PHE A 127 -5.43 -32.03 -8.38
CA PHE A 127 -5.22 -31.80 -6.94
C PHE A 127 -4.13 -32.71 -6.36
N ARG A 128 -3.42 -33.50 -7.19
CA ARG A 128 -2.25 -34.27 -6.74
C ARG A 128 -1.19 -33.28 -6.24
N ASP A 129 -0.61 -33.57 -5.07
CA ASP A 129 0.45 -32.74 -4.50
C ASP A 129 1.62 -32.65 -5.50
N PRO A 130 1.94 -31.47 -6.04
CA PRO A 130 3.00 -31.32 -7.03
C PRO A 130 4.41 -31.53 -6.45
N ARG A 131 4.55 -31.66 -5.14
CA ARG A 131 5.82 -31.96 -4.45
C ARG A 131 6.05 -33.46 -4.26
N SER A 132 4.99 -34.26 -4.42
CA SER A 132 5.09 -35.71 -4.43
C SER A 132 5.39 -36.14 -5.88
N PRO A 133 6.57 -36.75 -6.16
CA PRO A 133 6.92 -37.22 -7.50
C PRO A 133 5.95 -38.28 -8.02
#